data_AF-A0A1P8RHR0-F1
#
_entry.id   AF-A0A1P8RHR0-F1
#
_cell.length_a   1.000
_cell.length_b   1.000
_cell.length_c   1.000
_cell.angle_alpha   90.00
_cell.angle_beta   90.00
_cell.angle_gamma   90.00
#
_symmetry.space_group_name_H-M   'P 1'
#
loop_
_entity.id
_entity.type
_entity.pdbx_description
1 polymer ?
#
loop_
_entity_poly.entity_id
_entity_poly.type
_entity_poly.pdbx_seq_one_letter_code
_entity_poly.pdbx_strand_id
1 'polypeptide(L)'
;MASIGAVTASTTDGGVSRESFNIREGTDEETTVYVTTADADGPTAVVLGGVHGNEVAGFTAAEDIADWSIDVGTLVIIPEASAVAVERGTRTDDEGDDLNRQFPEGSEPRTELAQALWDVVTDYDADAVIDLHESTGIYAGDPVDGVGQAIFHSSDEEATAAASNAIETVNEDSVDDPDKSFQSGGFTGPNSDPRGLLVHKASRELDAQSYLVETVSTDVDLDTRVNWQYQLVAYLLEDELFVNTEFQTDDIPAIFEADPSETPGEDPEEEPDDAEDEEPDDAEDEEPDDSEDEEPDESEDEPDEPADDEDDDADDEDADDVDDEDEDEVEDDDEADDDDEAEDEDEDDDDEAEDDEDEEDVDEDADDVDDEDDEDEDDDEADDEDETVEPLTAEIETTPSDADDRTFDCGETIEFDASPSSTPNEEIVSYEWDLGGDGCIDETEECIDITIGSNGDHTVVLHVTDDAGEEATDEISLTTN
;
A
#
# COMPACT_ATOMS: atom_id res chain seq x y z
N MET A 1 -5.06 -5.45 23.13
CA MET A 1 -4.28 -6.24 24.13
C MET A 1 -3.29 -7.25 23.51
N ALA A 2 -2.55 -6.82 22.50
CA ALA A 2 -1.19 -7.21 22.24
C ALA A 2 -0.36 -7.12 23.54
N SER A 3 0.73 -7.89 23.61
CA SER A 3 1.71 -7.70 24.67
C SER A 3 2.54 -6.45 24.35
N ILE A 4 2.01 -5.26 24.69
CA ILE A 4 2.70 -3.98 24.55
C ILE A 4 4.12 -4.15 25.10
N GLY A 5 5.12 -3.96 24.23
CA GLY A 5 6.52 -4.20 24.54
C GLY A 5 7.02 -3.33 25.69
N ALA A 6 8.16 -3.70 26.26
CA ALA A 6 8.76 -2.90 27.32
C ALA A 6 9.30 -1.57 26.75
N VAL A 7 8.56 -0.47 26.94
CA VAL A 7 8.91 0.90 26.50
C VAL A 7 10.42 1.17 26.58
N THR A 8 11.04 1.34 25.43
CA THR A 8 12.49 1.22 25.23
C THR A 8 13.21 2.54 25.47
N ALA A 9 12.61 3.64 25.00
CA ALA A 9 13.06 5.02 25.20
C ALA A 9 11.90 5.89 25.73
N SER A 10 12.23 6.96 26.47
CA SER A 10 11.28 8.04 26.76
C SER A 10 11.99 9.36 27.08
N THR A 11 11.60 10.41 26.36
CA THR A 11 12.22 11.76 26.41
C THR A 11 11.13 12.83 26.46
N THR A 12 11.45 13.99 27.04
CA THR A 12 10.54 15.15 27.08
C THR A 12 11.31 16.41 26.70
N ASP A 13 11.01 16.99 25.54
CA ASP A 13 11.52 18.29 25.07
C ASP A 13 10.45 18.98 24.19
N GLY A 14 10.65 20.25 23.80
CA GLY A 14 9.72 21.06 23.00
C GLY A 14 8.41 21.47 23.69
N GLY A 15 7.81 20.57 24.48
CA GLY A 15 6.39 20.58 24.85
C GLY A 15 5.70 19.23 24.57
N VAL A 16 6.44 18.23 24.08
CA VAL A 16 5.96 16.86 23.84
C VAL A 16 6.71 15.85 24.72
N SER A 17 6.10 14.70 24.94
CA SER A 17 6.78 13.48 25.38
C SER A 17 6.85 12.50 24.22
N ARG A 18 8.03 11.94 23.97
CA ARG A 18 8.24 10.80 23.05
C ARG A 18 8.43 9.52 23.84
N GLU A 19 7.88 8.42 23.35
CA GLU A 19 8.19 7.05 23.77
C GLU A 19 8.10 6.08 22.58
N SER A 20 8.69 4.89 22.71
CA SER A 20 8.58 3.83 21.69
C SER A 20 8.57 2.44 22.32
N PHE A 21 7.93 1.49 21.63
CA PHE A 21 7.80 0.10 22.04
C PHE A 21 7.68 -0.81 20.82
N ASN A 22 8.03 -2.09 20.98
CA ASN A 22 8.01 -3.05 19.90
C ASN A 22 6.70 -3.83 19.93
N ILE A 23 6.08 -4.07 18.77
CA ILE A 23 5.02 -5.05 18.59
C ILE A 23 5.62 -6.35 18.05
N ARG A 24 4.94 -7.48 18.32
CA ARG A 24 5.44 -8.84 18.05
C ARG A 24 6.83 -9.15 18.67
N GLU A 25 7.17 -8.50 19.79
CA GLU A 25 8.46 -8.63 20.49
C GLU A 25 8.91 -10.11 20.62
N GLY A 26 10.01 -10.45 19.94
CA GLY A 26 10.62 -11.77 19.90
C GLY A 26 10.20 -12.71 18.75
N THR A 27 9.48 -12.25 17.73
CA THR A 27 9.34 -12.94 16.43
C THR A 27 10.18 -12.26 15.34
N ASP A 28 10.26 -12.88 14.17
CA ASP A 28 10.94 -12.29 13.00
C ASP A 28 10.13 -11.11 12.38
N GLU A 29 8.87 -10.94 12.81
CA GLU A 29 7.95 -9.83 12.44
C GLU A 29 7.98 -8.68 13.49
N GLU A 30 9.01 -8.60 14.32
CA GLU A 30 9.14 -7.54 15.34
C GLU A 30 9.36 -6.17 14.69
N THR A 31 8.46 -5.21 14.95
CA THR A 31 8.58 -3.84 14.46
C THR A 31 8.30 -2.80 15.56
N THR A 32 8.80 -1.58 15.37
CA THR A 32 8.79 -0.51 16.39
C THR A 32 7.67 0.49 16.14
N VAL A 33 6.86 0.74 17.18
CA VAL A 33 5.89 1.83 17.23
C VAL A 33 6.51 3.00 17.97
N TYR A 34 6.47 4.18 17.34
CA TYR A 34 6.90 5.45 17.92
C TYR A 34 5.67 6.28 18.30
N VAL A 35 5.74 6.99 19.42
CA VAL A 35 4.60 7.75 19.97
C VAL A 35 5.09 9.11 20.45
N THR A 36 4.54 10.18 19.88
CA THR A 36 4.73 11.56 20.33
C THR A 36 3.40 12.10 20.86
N THR A 37 3.38 12.61 22.09
CA THR A 37 2.18 13.18 22.73
C THR A 37 2.45 14.60 23.22
N ALA A 38 1.54 15.53 22.95
CA ALA A 38 1.64 16.92 23.40
C ALA A 38 1.28 17.12 24.89
N ASP A 39 1.76 18.21 25.49
CA ASP A 39 1.30 18.75 26.79
C ASP A 39 -0.20 19.17 26.78
N ALA A 40 -0.86 19.15 25.61
CA ALA A 40 -2.22 19.63 25.39
C ALA A 40 -3.12 18.56 24.75
N ASP A 41 -4.32 18.36 25.33
CA ASP A 41 -5.32 17.41 24.84
C ASP A 41 -5.75 17.74 23.38
N GLY A 42 -5.80 16.73 22.51
CA GLY A 42 -6.16 16.80 21.08
C GLY A 42 -6.46 15.40 20.52
N PRO A 43 -6.60 15.26 19.18
CA PRO A 43 -6.90 13.98 18.53
C PRO A 43 -5.69 13.02 18.52
N THR A 44 -5.91 11.76 18.14
CA THR A 44 -4.85 10.78 17.86
C THR A 44 -4.79 10.45 16.37
N ALA A 45 -3.65 10.70 15.73
CA ALA A 45 -3.36 10.22 14.38
C ALA A 45 -2.40 9.02 14.41
N VAL A 46 -2.65 8.02 13.57
CA VAL A 46 -1.72 6.91 13.29
C VAL A 46 -1.22 7.04 11.86
N VAL A 47 0.09 6.93 11.63
CA VAL A 47 0.69 6.87 10.29
C VAL A 47 1.51 5.60 10.15
N LEU A 48 1.34 4.89 9.04
CA LEU A 48 2.09 3.68 8.71
C LEU A 48 2.86 3.87 7.40
N GLY A 49 4.06 3.31 7.35
CA GLY A 49 4.80 3.06 6.11
C GLY A 49 5.18 1.58 6.02
N GLY A 50 5.75 1.17 4.89
CA GLY A 50 6.36 -0.16 4.77
C GLY A 50 5.39 -1.32 4.97
N VAL A 51 4.09 -1.15 4.65
CA VAL A 51 3.13 -2.26 4.54
C VAL A 51 3.59 -3.23 3.45
N HIS A 52 4.17 -2.68 2.37
CA HIS A 52 4.99 -3.39 1.40
C HIS A 52 6.44 -2.89 1.50
N GLY A 53 7.41 -3.80 1.38
CA GLY A 53 8.83 -3.48 1.59
C GLY A 53 9.59 -2.96 0.36
N ASN A 54 9.01 -3.04 -0.84
CA ASN A 54 9.55 -2.43 -2.05
C ASN A 54 9.16 -0.95 -2.20
N GLU A 55 8.26 -0.44 -1.35
CA GLU A 55 7.65 0.89 -1.42
C GLU A 55 8.43 1.87 -0.51
N VAL A 56 9.69 2.11 -0.91
CA VAL A 56 10.74 2.73 -0.09
C VAL A 56 10.41 4.14 0.38
N ALA A 57 9.67 4.94 -0.38
CA ALA A 57 9.29 6.28 0.06
C ALA A 57 8.38 6.25 1.30
N GLY A 58 7.52 5.22 1.42
CA GLY A 58 6.57 5.05 2.51
C GLY A 58 7.23 4.92 3.87
N PHE A 59 8.13 3.94 4.02
CA PHE A 59 8.81 3.75 5.30
C PHE A 59 9.81 4.86 5.62
N THR A 60 10.59 5.35 4.64
CA THR A 60 11.55 6.44 4.91
C THR A 60 10.85 7.77 5.25
N ALA A 61 9.73 8.11 4.62
CA ALA A 61 8.94 9.28 5.04
C ALA A 61 8.40 9.08 6.47
N ALA A 62 7.89 7.88 6.79
CA ALA A 62 7.42 7.57 8.14
C ALA A 62 8.54 7.59 9.20
N GLU A 63 9.78 7.21 8.88
CA GLU A 63 10.94 7.38 9.77
C GLU A 63 11.17 8.86 10.12
N ASP A 64 11.22 9.76 9.13
CA ASP A 64 11.39 11.20 9.36
C ASP A 64 10.19 11.81 10.11
N ILE A 65 8.98 11.29 9.90
CA ILE A 65 7.75 11.71 10.61
C ILE A 65 7.78 11.31 12.11
N ALA A 66 8.48 10.24 12.49
CA ALA A 66 8.54 9.77 13.88
C ALA A 66 9.14 10.80 14.86
N ASP A 67 10.05 11.65 14.38
CA ASP A 67 10.68 12.71 15.18
C ASP A 67 9.88 14.03 15.24
N TRP A 68 8.70 14.10 14.60
CA TRP A 68 7.86 15.31 14.57
C TRP A 68 7.48 15.85 15.95
N SER A 69 7.27 17.16 16.05
CA SER A 69 6.80 17.84 17.26
C SER A 69 5.43 18.46 17.00
N ILE A 70 4.40 17.97 17.69
CA ILE A 70 3.00 18.36 17.52
C ILE A 70 2.52 19.39 18.56
N ASP A 71 1.54 20.21 18.22
CA ASP A 71 0.97 21.26 19.08
C ASP A 71 -0.06 20.72 20.09
N VAL A 72 -0.80 19.69 19.70
CA VAL A 72 -1.88 19.04 20.46
C VAL A 72 -1.93 17.55 20.16
N GLY A 73 -2.58 16.76 21.01
CA GLY A 73 -2.95 15.37 20.71
C GLY A 73 -1.80 14.37 20.76
N THR A 74 -1.93 13.30 19.97
CA THR A 74 -0.97 12.20 19.86
C THR A 74 -0.71 11.86 18.39
N LEU A 75 0.55 11.61 18.07
CA LEU A 75 1.00 11.07 16.79
C LEU A 75 1.66 9.71 17.04
N VAL A 76 1.14 8.66 16.41
CA VAL A 76 1.60 7.27 16.52
C VAL A 76 2.14 6.83 15.16
N ILE A 77 3.38 6.40 15.08
CA ILE A 77 4.07 6.12 13.80
C ILE A 77 4.59 4.69 13.80
N ILE A 78 4.37 3.98 12.69
CA ILE A 78 4.89 2.63 12.44
C ILE A 78 5.62 2.64 11.09
N PRO A 79 6.93 2.95 11.06
CA PRO A 79 7.65 3.13 9.79
C PRO A 79 7.77 1.85 8.96
N GLU A 80 8.04 0.72 9.61
CA GLU A 80 8.16 -0.59 8.97
C GLU A 80 6.99 -1.49 9.37
N ALA A 81 5.78 -1.26 8.85
CA ALA A 81 4.62 -2.07 9.20
C ALA A 81 4.80 -3.56 8.89
N SER A 82 5.59 -3.91 7.86
CA SER A 82 6.08 -5.25 7.55
C SER A 82 7.61 -5.29 7.49
N ALA A 83 8.27 -5.32 8.66
CA ALA A 83 9.74 -5.34 8.76
C ALA A 83 10.42 -6.47 7.93
N VAL A 84 9.78 -7.65 7.83
CA VAL A 84 10.28 -8.78 7.01
C VAL A 84 10.28 -8.43 5.51
N ALA A 85 9.23 -7.75 5.03
CA ALA A 85 9.15 -7.30 3.65
C ALA A 85 10.18 -6.18 3.40
N VAL A 86 10.32 -5.23 4.34
CA VAL A 86 11.28 -4.11 4.28
C VAL A 86 12.74 -4.58 4.25
N GLU A 87 13.17 -5.47 5.14
CA GLU A 87 14.55 -6.03 5.13
C GLU A 87 14.90 -6.65 3.77
N ARG A 88 13.90 -7.24 3.12
CA ARG A 88 14.05 -7.96 1.85
C ARG A 88 13.84 -7.10 0.60
N GLY A 89 13.23 -5.93 0.72
CA GLY A 89 12.82 -5.11 -0.42
C GLY A 89 11.75 -5.77 -1.29
N THR A 90 10.83 -6.54 -0.70
CA THR A 90 9.75 -7.28 -1.40
C THR A 90 8.37 -6.74 -1.06
N ARG A 91 7.38 -6.95 -1.94
CA ARG A 91 5.99 -6.54 -1.67
C ARG A 91 5.39 -7.25 -0.45
N THR A 92 5.63 -8.56 -0.37
CA THR A 92 5.10 -9.45 0.66
C THR A 92 6.21 -10.03 1.55
N ASP A 93 5.80 -10.74 2.60
CA ASP A 93 6.67 -11.43 3.56
C ASP A 93 7.24 -12.76 2.99
N ASP A 94 7.71 -13.68 3.84
CA ASP A 94 8.28 -14.98 3.43
C ASP A 94 7.27 -16.13 3.33
N GLU A 95 6.03 -15.94 3.80
CA GLU A 95 4.91 -16.83 3.49
C GLU A 95 4.19 -16.41 2.19
N GLY A 96 4.35 -15.14 1.79
CA GLY A 96 3.85 -14.55 0.55
C GLY A 96 2.58 -13.71 0.73
N ASP A 97 2.16 -13.45 1.96
CA ASP A 97 0.90 -12.74 2.25
C ASP A 97 1.03 -11.24 1.94
N ASP A 98 0.11 -10.70 1.14
CA ASP A 98 -0.07 -9.25 0.97
C ASP A 98 -0.72 -8.70 2.24
N LEU A 99 0.05 -7.96 3.05
CA LEU A 99 -0.40 -7.38 4.32
C LEU A 99 -1.60 -6.44 4.12
N ASN A 100 -1.65 -5.72 2.99
CA ASN A 100 -2.73 -4.81 2.61
C ASN A 100 -4.00 -5.54 2.09
N ARG A 101 -4.10 -6.86 2.31
CA ARG A 101 -5.32 -7.67 2.16
C ARG A 101 -5.77 -8.34 3.47
N GLN A 102 -5.06 -8.11 4.58
CA GLN A 102 -5.25 -8.86 5.85
C GLN A 102 -6.18 -8.21 6.88
N PHE A 103 -6.78 -7.05 6.57
CA PHE A 103 -7.66 -6.28 7.45
C PHE A 103 -9.15 -6.31 7.02
N PRO A 104 -9.83 -7.47 6.97
CA PRO A 104 -11.23 -7.55 6.55
C PRO A 104 -12.17 -6.80 7.50
N GLU A 105 -13.15 -6.14 6.90
CA GLU A 105 -14.24 -5.45 7.61
C GLU A 105 -15.18 -6.44 8.33
N GLY A 106 -15.72 -6.04 9.47
CA GLY A 106 -16.67 -6.82 10.28
C GLY A 106 -16.09 -8.09 10.92
N SER A 107 -14.78 -8.29 10.89
CA SER A 107 -14.08 -9.48 11.40
C SER A 107 -12.69 -9.15 11.95
N GLU A 108 -12.06 -10.11 12.62
CA GLU A 108 -10.68 -9.96 13.15
C GLU A 108 -9.66 -10.00 11.98
N PRO A 109 -8.56 -9.23 12.03
CA PRO A 109 -7.49 -9.31 11.02
C PRO A 109 -6.91 -10.72 10.91
N ARG A 110 -6.42 -11.07 9.71
CA ARG A 110 -6.12 -12.46 9.34
C ARG A 110 -4.82 -13.01 9.92
N THR A 111 -3.73 -12.24 9.83
CA THR A 111 -2.40 -12.62 10.33
C THR A 111 -2.13 -12.05 11.73
N GLU A 112 -1.19 -12.63 12.48
CA GLU A 112 -0.83 -12.09 13.82
C GLU A 112 -0.22 -10.67 13.73
N LEU A 113 0.45 -10.33 12.61
CA LEU A 113 0.96 -8.97 12.36
C LEU A 113 -0.19 -7.97 12.11
N ALA A 114 -1.13 -8.31 11.23
CA ALA A 114 -2.31 -7.47 10.98
C ALA A 114 -3.16 -7.30 12.25
N GLN A 115 -3.25 -8.33 13.11
CA GLN A 115 -3.88 -8.21 14.42
C GLN A 115 -3.12 -7.26 15.35
N ALA A 116 -1.78 -7.31 15.38
CA ALA A 116 -0.97 -6.42 16.20
C ALA A 116 -1.05 -4.94 15.74
N LEU A 117 -1.03 -4.68 14.43
CA LEU A 117 -1.19 -3.35 13.85
C LEU A 117 -2.59 -2.77 14.15
N TRP A 118 -3.64 -3.58 14.01
CA TRP A 118 -5.01 -3.18 14.37
C TRP A 118 -5.21 -2.97 15.88
N ASP A 119 -4.55 -3.78 16.71
CA ASP A 119 -4.51 -3.56 18.17
C ASP A 119 -3.83 -2.22 18.51
N VAL A 120 -2.83 -1.75 17.74
CA VAL A 120 -2.28 -0.39 17.93
C VAL A 120 -3.30 0.67 17.57
N VAL A 121 -3.91 0.61 16.38
CA VAL A 121 -4.94 1.58 15.94
C VAL A 121 -6.12 1.67 16.93
N THR A 122 -6.51 0.54 17.54
CA THR A 122 -7.66 0.47 18.47
C THR A 122 -7.33 0.68 19.95
N ASP A 123 -6.16 0.27 20.47
CA ASP A 123 -5.74 0.59 21.85
C ASP A 123 -5.37 2.10 21.98
N TYR A 124 -5.12 2.82 20.87
CA TYR A 124 -4.87 4.28 20.83
C TYR A 124 -6.09 5.16 20.50
N ASP A 125 -7.26 4.59 20.20
CA ASP A 125 -8.52 5.32 19.92
C ASP A 125 -8.34 6.35 18.77
N ALA A 126 -7.82 5.90 17.63
CA ALA A 126 -7.37 6.76 16.53
C ALA A 126 -8.51 7.54 15.84
N ASP A 127 -8.44 8.87 15.86
CA ASP A 127 -9.31 9.78 15.11
C ASP A 127 -8.91 9.84 13.62
N ALA A 128 -7.63 9.65 13.30
CA ALA A 128 -7.10 9.62 11.94
C ALA A 128 -6.12 8.46 11.68
N VAL A 129 -6.15 7.88 10.47
CA VAL A 129 -5.23 6.80 10.04
C VAL A 129 -4.71 7.06 8.63
N ILE A 130 -3.41 7.22 8.46
CA ILE A 130 -2.74 7.41 7.18
C ILE A 130 -1.85 6.19 6.89
N ASP A 131 -1.88 5.70 5.66
CA ASP A 131 -1.09 4.56 5.20
C ASP A 131 -0.33 4.95 3.91
N LEU A 132 0.99 4.76 3.90
CA LEU A 132 1.91 5.30 2.89
C LEU A 132 2.43 4.21 1.94
N HIS A 133 2.00 4.26 0.68
CA HIS A 133 2.22 3.25 -0.36
C HIS A 133 2.89 3.87 -1.60
N GLU A 134 3.39 3.01 -2.50
CA GLU A 134 3.87 3.43 -3.81
C GLU A 134 3.41 2.51 -4.95
N SER A 135 2.90 3.12 -6.02
CA SER A 135 2.48 2.44 -7.24
C SER A 135 3.47 2.65 -8.39
N THR A 136 3.33 1.91 -9.48
CA THR A 136 4.15 2.07 -10.69
C THR A 136 3.48 2.94 -11.75
N GLY A 137 2.15 2.87 -11.86
CA GLY A 137 1.30 3.68 -12.72
C GLY A 137 0.82 4.99 -12.06
N ILE A 138 -0.05 5.73 -12.74
CA ILE A 138 -0.56 7.03 -12.27
C ILE A 138 -2.08 7.02 -12.35
N TYR A 139 -2.73 7.36 -11.24
CA TYR A 139 -4.17 7.39 -11.14
C TYR A 139 -4.80 8.36 -12.15
N ALA A 140 -5.59 7.83 -13.08
CA ALA A 140 -6.27 8.61 -14.13
C ALA A 140 -7.77 8.88 -13.82
N GLY A 141 -8.19 8.66 -12.57
CA GLY A 141 -9.60 8.67 -12.16
C GLY A 141 -10.27 7.29 -12.13
N ASP A 142 -9.53 6.25 -12.50
CA ASP A 142 -9.86 4.83 -12.39
C ASP A 142 -8.56 4.07 -12.04
N PRO A 143 -8.58 3.04 -11.16
CA PRO A 143 -7.36 2.34 -10.73
C PRO A 143 -6.70 1.47 -11.81
N VAL A 144 -7.37 1.16 -12.93
CA VAL A 144 -6.80 0.34 -14.03
C VAL A 144 -5.55 0.98 -14.66
N ASP A 145 -5.42 2.32 -14.63
CA ASP A 145 -4.23 3.03 -15.11
C ASP A 145 -3.11 3.14 -14.03
N GLY A 146 -3.29 2.46 -12.90
CA GLY A 146 -2.48 2.55 -11.68
C GLY A 146 -3.09 3.47 -10.62
N VAL A 147 -2.47 3.53 -9.44
CA VAL A 147 -2.97 4.31 -8.28
C VAL A 147 -2.00 5.42 -7.81
N GLY A 148 -0.82 5.52 -8.41
CA GLY A 148 0.22 6.50 -8.04
C GLY A 148 -0.16 7.95 -8.29
N GLN A 149 0.47 8.86 -7.54
CA GLN A 149 0.12 10.29 -7.47
C GLN A 149 -1.34 10.50 -7.04
N ALA A 150 -1.74 9.89 -5.93
CA ALA A 150 -3.08 10.06 -5.37
C ALA A 150 -3.12 10.13 -3.84
N ILE A 151 -4.20 10.70 -3.31
CA ILE A 151 -4.71 10.36 -1.99
C ILE A 151 -6.10 9.75 -2.16
N PHE A 152 -6.27 8.48 -1.74
CA PHE A 152 -7.59 7.89 -1.56
C PHE A 152 -8.04 8.11 -0.13
N HIS A 153 -9.29 8.56 0.09
CA HIS A 153 -9.74 8.96 1.42
C HIS A 153 -11.15 8.47 1.77
N SER A 154 -11.45 8.52 3.07
CA SER A 154 -12.79 8.30 3.63
C SER A 154 -13.80 9.38 3.15
N SER A 155 -15.08 9.02 3.13
CA SER A 155 -16.13 9.79 2.43
C SER A 155 -16.76 10.94 3.24
N ASP A 156 -16.17 11.30 4.37
CA ASP A 156 -16.58 12.42 5.23
C ASP A 156 -16.14 13.78 4.66
N GLU A 157 -16.80 14.86 5.09
CA GLU A 157 -16.55 16.20 4.54
C GLU A 157 -15.17 16.74 4.98
N GLU A 158 -14.75 16.38 6.18
CA GLU A 158 -13.45 16.68 6.79
C GLU A 158 -12.28 16.05 6.01
N ALA A 159 -12.23 14.72 5.86
CA ALA A 159 -11.15 14.06 5.13
C ALA A 159 -11.10 14.43 3.64
N THR A 160 -12.26 14.63 3.02
CA THR A 160 -12.35 15.14 1.64
C THR A 160 -11.71 16.53 1.51
N ALA A 161 -11.89 17.41 2.50
CA ALA A 161 -11.29 18.74 2.52
C ALA A 161 -9.78 18.70 2.80
N ALA A 162 -9.33 17.88 3.77
CA ALA A 162 -7.92 17.72 4.10
C ALA A 162 -7.11 17.17 2.92
N ALA A 163 -7.58 16.09 2.29
CA ALA A 163 -6.94 15.53 1.10
C ALA A 163 -6.89 16.56 -0.05
N SER A 164 -7.98 17.31 -0.28
CA SER A 164 -8.01 18.37 -1.30
C SER A 164 -6.99 19.48 -1.04
N ASN A 165 -6.82 19.91 0.22
CA ASN A 165 -5.86 20.95 0.63
C ASN A 165 -4.41 20.50 0.47
N ALA A 166 -4.10 19.28 0.91
CA ALA A 166 -2.78 18.66 0.77
C ALA A 166 -2.39 18.52 -0.71
N ILE A 167 -3.33 18.05 -1.55
CA ILE A 167 -3.13 17.90 -3.00
C ILE A 167 -2.94 19.25 -3.68
N GLU A 168 -3.79 20.26 -3.42
CA GLU A 168 -3.67 21.59 -4.05
C GLU A 168 -2.32 22.24 -3.71
N THR A 169 -1.90 22.15 -2.45
CA THR A 169 -0.66 22.79 -1.96
C THR A 169 0.60 22.07 -2.45
N VAL A 170 0.69 20.74 -2.35
CA VAL A 170 1.87 19.99 -2.83
C VAL A 170 2.00 20.10 -4.36
N ASN A 171 0.89 20.18 -5.09
CA ASN A 171 0.91 20.43 -6.53
C ASN A 171 1.35 21.87 -6.90
N GLU A 172 0.99 22.92 -6.13
CA GLU A 172 1.45 24.29 -6.43
C GLU A 172 2.92 24.52 -6.04
N ASP A 173 3.37 23.96 -4.90
CA ASP A 173 4.66 24.30 -4.30
C ASP A 173 5.78 23.25 -4.51
N SER A 174 5.49 22.02 -4.92
CA SER A 174 6.51 20.95 -4.95
C SER A 174 6.42 19.92 -6.08
N VAL A 175 5.43 19.98 -6.96
CA VAL A 175 5.35 19.14 -8.18
C VAL A 175 5.70 19.97 -9.42
N ASP A 176 6.97 19.93 -9.83
CA ASP A 176 7.50 20.63 -11.02
C ASP A 176 6.90 20.13 -12.35
N ASP A 177 6.46 18.87 -12.43
CA ASP A 177 5.94 18.24 -13.64
C ASP A 177 4.42 18.04 -13.56
N PRO A 178 3.60 18.74 -14.37
CA PRO A 178 2.15 18.63 -14.32
C PRO A 178 1.65 17.22 -14.66
N ASP A 179 2.41 16.41 -15.41
CA ASP A 179 2.06 15.02 -15.73
C ASP A 179 2.30 14.08 -14.51
N LYS A 180 2.78 14.61 -13.38
CA LYS A 180 2.91 13.95 -12.06
C LYS A 180 2.01 14.58 -10.98
N SER A 181 1.03 15.43 -11.34
CA SER A 181 0.13 16.09 -10.37
C SER A 181 -0.67 15.07 -9.54
N PHE A 182 -0.70 15.24 -8.22
CA PHE A 182 -1.54 14.43 -7.32
C PHE A 182 -3.04 14.65 -7.58
N GLN A 183 -3.85 13.60 -7.36
CA GLN A 183 -5.31 13.60 -7.49
C GLN A 183 -6.01 12.99 -6.27
N SER A 184 -7.30 13.27 -6.08
CA SER A 184 -8.12 12.72 -4.99
C SER A 184 -9.00 11.56 -5.50
N GLY A 185 -9.06 10.49 -4.71
CA GLY A 185 -9.99 9.38 -4.89
C GLY A 185 -10.82 9.13 -3.64
N GLY A 186 -12.07 8.71 -3.80
CA GLY A 186 -12.86 8.20 -2.67
C GLY A 186 -12.67 6.68 -2.55
N PHE A 187 -12.63 6.16 -1.32
CA PHE A 187 -12.60 4.71 -1.08
C PHE A 187 -13.73 3.96 -1.80
N THR A 188 -13.41 2.79 -2.35
CA THR A 188 -14.40 1.91 -3.00
C THR A 188 -15.35 1.30 -1.99
N GLY A 189 -16.57 0.96 -2.40
CA GLY A 189 -17.61 0.49 -1.48
C GLY A 189 -17.28 -0.87 -0.82
N PRO A 190 -17.88 -1.22 0.33
CA PRO A 190 -17.60 -2.45 1.10
C PRO A 190 -18.04 -3.77 0.42
N ASN A 191 -18.40 -3.72 -0.87
CA ASN A 191 -18.73 -4.86 -1.73
C ASN A 191 -18.02 -4.73 -3.10
N SER A 192 -16.93 -3.97 -3.14
CA SER A 192 -16.07 -3.69 -4.28
C SER A 192 -14.62 -3.80 -3.81
N ASP A 193 -13.73 -4.14 -4.73
CA ASP A 193 -12.30 -4.19 -4.45
C ASP A 193 -11.64 -2.80 -4.57
N PRO A 194 -10.43 -2.62 -4.00
CA PRO A 194 -9.68 -3.59 -3.21
C PRO A 194 -10.23 -3.73 -1.78
N ARG A 195 -10.28 -4.97 -1.28
CA ARG A 195 -10.77 -5.32 0.07
C ARG A 195 -9.64 -5.73 1.01
N GLY A 196 -9.83 -5.46 2.30
CA GLY A 196 -8.90 -5.88 3.36
C GLY A 196 -7.79 -4.86 3.68
N LEU A 197 -7.95 -3.61 3.26
CA LEU A 197 -7.05 -2.49 3.55
C LEU A 197 -7.25 -1.99 5.00
N LEU A 198 -6.16 -1.61 5.67
CA LEU A 198 -6.21 -1.06 7.04
C LEU A 198 -7.07 0.21 7.11
N VAL A 199 -6.88 1.14 6.16
CA VAL A 199 -7.60 2.42 6.10
C VAL A 199 -9.10 2.26 5.79
N HIS A 200 -9.48 1.26 5.00
CA HIS A 200 -10.89 0.89 4.80
C HIS A 200 -11.51 0.42 6.12
N LYS A 201 -10.80 -0.43 6.88
CA LYS A 201 -11.25 -0.95 8.17
C LYS A 201 -11.36 0.15 9.23
N ALA A 202 -10.36 1.03 9.35
CA ALA A 202 -10.34 2.15 10.28
C ALA A 202 -11.56 3.07 10.06
N SER A 203 -11.76 3.57 8.84
CA SER A 203 -12.90 4.42 8.48
C SER A 203 -14.27 3.79 8.79
N ARG A 204 -14.41 2.46 8.60
CA ARG A 204 -15.72 1.78 8.64
C ARG A 204 -16.08 1.15 9.98
N GLU A 205 -15.10 0.94 10.86
CA GLU A 205 -15.30 0.38 12.21
C GLU A 205 -15.08 1.39 13.34
N LEU A 206 -14.35 2.48 13.08
CA LEU A 206 -14.01 3.52 14.08
C LEU A 206 -14.55 4.92 13.74
N ASP A 207 -15.16 5.11 12.55
CA ASP A 207 -15.53 6.42 11.98
C ASP A 207 -14.32 7.39 11.82
N ALA A 208 -13.09 6.85 11.70
CA ALA A 208 -11.84 7.62 11.63
C ALA A 208 -11.55 8.22 10.24
N GLN A 209 -11.00 9.44 10.21
CA GLN A 209 -10.50 10.08 8.98
C GLN A 209 -9.34 9.26 8.41
N SER A 210 -9.53 8.63 7.26
CA SER A 210 -8.61 7.59 6.79
C SER A 210 -8.11 7.86 5.39
N TYR A 211 -6.81 7.66 5.15
CA TYR A 211 -6.12 8.09 3.93
C TYR A 211 -5.09 7.05 3.46
N LEU A 212 -5.14 6.66 2.19
CA LEU A 212 -4.08 5.95 1.48
C LEU A 212 -3.33 6.98 0.62
N VAL A 213 -2.04 7.20 0.87
CA VAL A 213 -1.21 8.13 0.08
C VAL A 213 -0.31 7.31 -0.85
N GLU A 214 -0.35 7.64 -2.13
CA GLU A 214 0.27 6.88 -3.21
C GLU A 214 1.22 7.78 -4.02
N THR A 215 2.53 7.52 -3.99
CA THR A 215 3.48 8.11 -4.95
C THR A 215 3.76 7.19 -6.12
N VAL A 216 4.00 7.75 -7.30
CA VAL A 216 4.49 6.97 -8.44
C VAL A 216 5.99 6.73 -8.31
N SER A 217 6.38 5.46 -8.17
CA SER A 217 7.76 4.99 -8.07
C SER A 217 8.54 5.09 -9.39
N THR A 218 7.84 5.21 -10.53
CA THR A 218 8.44 5.28 -11.87
C THR A 218 8.77 6.71 -12.31
N ASP A 219 9.97 6.89 -12.87
CA ASP A 219 10.54 8.16 -13.36
C ASP A 219 10.55 9.33 -12.35
N VAL A 220 10.57 9.04 -11.04
CA VAL A 220 10.76 10.03 -9.96
C VAL A 220 11.83 9.56 -8.96
N ASP A 221 12.81 10.42 -8.65
CA ASP A 221 13.87 10.14 -7.69
C ASP A 221 13.32 9.92 -6.26
N LEU A 222 13.96 9.04 -5.47
CA LEU A 222 13.48 8.64 -4.13
C LEU A 222 13.32 9.84 -3.19
N ASP A 223 14.32 10.73 -3.12
CA ASP A 223 14.31 11.92 -2.27
C ASP A 223 13.08 12.81 -2.53
N THR A 224 12.62 12.88 -3.79
CA THR A 224 11.42 13.62 -4.19
C THR A 224 10.14 12.93 -3.73
N ARG A 225 10.05 11.60 -3.85
CA ARG A 225 8.89 10.80 -3.41
C ARG A 225 8.72 10.86 -1.89
N VAL A 226 9.81 10.70 -1.14
CA VAL A 226 9.86 10.87 0.32
C VAL A 226 9.37 12.28 0.70
N ASN A 227 9.93 13.32 0.09
CA ASN A 227 9.53 14.71 0.38
C ASN A 227 8.03 14.95 0.07
N TRP A 228 7.48 14.44 -1.02
CA TRP A 228 6.06 14.58 -1.31
C TRP A 228 5.19 13.88 -0.26
N GLN A 229 5.44 12.62 0.07
CA GLN A 229 4.64 11.93 1.09
C GLN A 229 4.71 12.63 2.45
N TYR A 230 5.91 13.05 2.85
CA TYR A 230 6.17 13.84 4.06
C TYR A 230 5.34 15.14 4.10
N GLN A 231 5.31 15.89 2.99
CA GLN A 231 4.47 17.08 2.85
C GLN A 231 2.98 16.76 2.90
N LEU A 232 2.52 15.71 2.20
CA LEU A 232 1.11 15.32 2.18
C LEU A 232 0.61 14.95 3.58
N VAL A 233 1.37 14.17 4.36
CA VAL A 233 1.04 13.88 5.77
C VAL A 233 0.98 15.15 6.61
N ALA A 234 1.88 16.12 6.37
CA ALA A 234 1.90 17.37 7.13
C ALA A 234 0.61 18.20 6.90
N TYR A 235 0.16 18.30 5.65
CA TYR A 235 -1.07 19.01 5.29
C TYR A 235 -2.35 18.23 5.64
N LEU A 236 -2.33 16.89 5.58
CA LEU A 236 -3.44 16.05 6.06
C LEU A 236 -3.69 16.21 7.57
N LEU A 237 -2.66 16.56 8.35
CA LEU A 237 -2.73 16.70 9.81
C LEU A 237 -2.65 18.15 10.31
N GLU A 238 -2.64 19.15 9.40
CA GLU A 238 -2.46 20.58 9.70
C GLU A 238 -3.46 21.10 10.76
N ASP A 239 -4.76 20.99 10.48
CA ASP A 239 -5.83 21.47 11.36
C ASP A 239 -6.03 20.59 12.62
N GLU A 240 -5.53 19.34 12.62
CA GLU A 240 -5.73 18.37 13.70
C GLU A 240 -4.61 18.42 14.76
N LEU A 241 -3.34 18.44 14.35
CA LEU A 241 -2.17 18.32 15.26
C LEU A 241 -1.27 19.55 15.32
N PHE A 242 -1.39 20.51 14.39
CA PHE A 242 -0.45 21.62 14.21
C PHE A 242 -1.09 23.01 14.44
N VAL A 243 -2.10 23.07 15.31
CA VAL A 243 -3.01 24.22 15.51
C VAL A 243 -2.40 25.56 15.96
N ASN A 244 -1.09 25.67 16.24
CA ASN A 244 -0.39 26.95 16.46
C ASN A 244 0.67 27.26 15.39
N THR A 245 0.84 26.38 14.40
CA THR A 245 1.87 26.42 13.37
C THR A 245 1.28 26.93 12.05
N GLU A 246 1.77 28.06 11.55
CA GLU A 246 1.42 28.55 10.20
C GLU A 246 2.39 27.90 9.20
N PHE A 247 1.95 26.87 8.46
CA PHE A 247 2.79 26.24 7.43
C PHE A 247 3.19 27.24 6.34
N GLN A 248 4.47 27.25 5.98
CA GLN A 248 5.00 27.96 4.82
C GLN A 248 5.85 26.97 4.03
N THR A 249 5.70 26.97 2.71
CA THR A 249 6.22 25.93 1.83
C THR A 249 7.75 25.97 1.70
N ASP A 250 8.32 27.17 1.82
CA ASP A 250 9.77 27.42 2.04
C ASP A 250 10.32 26.80 3.36
N ASP A 251 9.47 26.51 4.37
CA ASP A 251 9.86 26.16 5.74
C ASP A 251 9.68 24.66 6.10
N ILE A 252 9.11 23.81 5.24
CA ILE A 252 8.92 22.38 5.56
C ILE A 252 10.25 21.64 5.84
N PRO A 253 11.38 21.93 5.16
CA PRO A 253 12.71 21.40 5.54
C PRO A 253 13.30 22.00 6.83
N ALA A 254 12.65 23.00 7.45
CA ALA A 254 13.21 23.83 8.53
C ALA A 254 12.37 23.80 9.84
N ILE A 255 11.09 23.42 9.78
CA ILE A 255 10.25 23.17 10.96
C ILE A 255 10.73 21.92 11.73
N PHE A 256 11.44 21.02 11.03
CA PHE A 256 11.82 19.69 11.51
C PHE A 256 13.34 19.44 11.47
N GLU A 257 14.19 20.45 11.75
CA GLU A 257 15.62 20.18 12.03
C GLU A 257 15.75 19.33 13.31
N ALA A 258 15.89 18.02 13.16
CA ALA A 258 16.32 17.12 14.24
C ALA A 258 17.66 17.61 14.83
N ASP A 259 17.82 17.61 16.16
CA ASP A 259 18.99 18.22 16.82
C ASP A 259 20.28 17.51 16.35
N PRO A 260 21.18 18.19 15.59
CA PRO A 260 22.33 17.56 14.95
C PRO A 260 23.49 17.30 15.95
N SER A 261 23.18 17.05 17.22
CA SER A 261 24.11 16.68 18.28
C SER A 261 23.96 15.26 18.82
N GLU A 262 22.88 14.53 18.49
CA GLU A 262 22.77 13.09 18.76
C GLU A 262 23.24 12.26 17.55
N THR A 263 24.56 12.03 17.47
CA THR A 263 25.10 10.97 16.61
C THR A 263 24.59 9.61 17.10
N PRO A 264 24.01 8.74 16.23
CA PRO A 264 23.68 7.37 16.60
C PRO A 264 24.88 6.67 17.24
N GLY A 265 24.65 5.98 18.37
CA GLY A 265 25.73 5.45 19.19
C GLY A 265 26.49 4.35 18.49
N GLU A 266 27.79 4.57 18.24
CA GLU A 266 28.70 3.54 17.71
C GLU A 266 28.63 2.27 18.59
N ASP A 267 28.19 1.15 17.99
CA ASP A 267 28.17 -0.17 18.62
C ASP A 267 29.60 -0.54 19.06
N PRO A 268 29.85 -0.90 20.34
CA PRO A 268 31.19 -1.11 20.85
C PRO A 268 31.87 -2.36 20.25
N GLU A 269 32.59 -2.19 19.14
CA GLU A 269 33.43 -3.23 18.50
C GLU A 269 34.32 -3.95 19.53
N GLU A 270 34.40 -5.28 19.43
CA GLU A 270 35.25 -6.09 20.31
C GLU A 270 36.76 -5.82 20.05
N GLU A 271 37.48 -5.33 21.07
CA GLU A 271 38.94 -5.14 20.98
C GLU A 271 39.70 -6.47 20.76
N PRO A 272 40.54 -6.58 19.71
CA PRO A 272 41.52 -7.67 19.57
C PRO A 272 42.86 -7.31 20.25
N ASP A 273 43.25 -8.11 21.25
CA ASP A 273 44.53 -8.02 21.98
C ASP A 273 45.80 -8.13 21.08
N ASP A 274 46.88 -7.47 21.52
CA ASP A 274 48.31 -7.67 21.17
C ASP A 274 48.81 -7.50 19.70
N ALA A 275 49.60 -6.43 19.43
CA ALA A 275 51.02 -6.56 18.99
C ALA A 275 51.83 -5.23 18.85
N GLU A 276 52.75 -5.01 19.81
CA GLU A 276 54.11 -4.42 19.78
C GLU A 276 54.66 -3.58 18.57
N ASP A 277 55.31 -2.43 18.89
CA ASP A 277 56.51 -1.77 18.29
C ASP A 277 56.68 -1.69 16.72
N GLU A 278 57.02 -0.56 16.06
CA GLU A 278 57.92 0.56 16.39
C GLU A 278 57.52 1.91 15.70
N GLU A 279 58.11 3.01 16.19
CA GLU A 279 58.17 4.40 15.64
C GLU A 279 59.68 4.82 15.63
N PRO A 280 60.20 5.85 14.88
CA PRO A 280 59.49 6.97 14.22
C PRO A 280 60.09 7.43 12.84
N ASP A 281 59.82 8.69 12.48
CA ASP A 281 60.42 9.55 11.42
C ASP A 281 59.96 9.23 9.97
N ASP A 282 59.74 10.19 9.05
CA ASP A 282 60.19 11.60 8.95
C ASP A 282 59.03 12.56 8.52
N ALA A 283 59.26 13.87 8.56
CA ALA A 283 58.30 14.91 8.16
C ALA A 283 58.72 15.70 6.91
N GLU A 284 57.75 16.26 6.17
CA GLU A 284 57.74 17.50 5.33
C GLU A 284 56.23 17.67 4.95
N ASP A 285 55.44 18.68 5.33
CA ASP A 285 55.48 20.11 5.00
C ASP A 285 55.71 20.40 3.49
N GLU A 286 54.72 20.96 2.79
CA GLU A 286 54.82 22.10 1.83
C GLU A 286 53.49 22.31 1.04
N GLU A 287 52.67 23.24 1.53
CA GLU A 287 51.85 24.18 0.74
C GLU A 287 52.41 25.60 1.09
N PRO A 288 52.29 26.67 0.26
CA PRO A 288 51.37 26.86 -0.88
C PRO A 288 52.06 27.46 -2.14
N ASP A 289 51.31 28.01 -3.10
CA ASP A 289 51.14 29.48 -3.29
C ASP A 289 50.76 29.96 -4.73
N ASP A 290 49.91 30.99 -4.76
CA ASP A 290 49.72 32.12 -5.70
C ASP A 290 49.39 32.01 -7.23
N SER A 291 48.69 33.09 -7.66
CA SER A 291 48.34 33.63 -9.00
C SER A 291 47.10 33.08 -9.74
N GLU A 292 45.99 33.81 -9.93
CA GLU A 292 45.71 35.21 -10.37
C GLU A 292 45.66 35.40 -11.92
N ASP A 293 44.75 36.29 -12.37
CA ASP A 293 44.60 36.90 -13.72
C ASP A 293 44.17 35.95 -14.89
N GLU A 294 43.30 36.31 -15.86
CA GLU A 294 42.63 37.59 -16.21
C GLU A 294 41.15 37.38 -16.67
N GLU A 295 40.30 38.36 -16.38
CA GLU A 295 39.11 38.82 -17.17
C GLU A 295 39.37 40.33 -17.50
N PRO A 296 38.68 41.05 -18.43
CA PRO A 296 37.48 40.71 -19.21
C PRO A 296 37.58 41.11 -20.73
N ASP A 297 36.46 41.11 -21.48
CA ASP A 297 35.91 42.34 -22.14
C ASP A 297 34.46 42.11 -22.68
N GLU A 298 33.75 43.18 -23.01
CA GLU A 298 32.30 43.26 -23.28
C GLU A 298 31.89 43.16 -24.77
N SER A 299 30.61 42.87 -25.05
CA SER A 299 29.88 43.54 -26.15
C SER A 299 28.35 43.51 -25.97
N GLU A 300 27.73 44.69 -25.96
CA GLU A 300 26.28 44.95 -25.99
C GLU A 300 25.65 44.60 -27.36
N ASP A 301 24.36 44.23 -27.40
CA ASP A 301 23.41 44.57 -28.50
C ASP A 301 21.96 44.11 -28.17
N GLU A 302 21.14 45.01 -27.59
CA GLU A 302 19.68 45.05 -27.86
C GLU A 302 19.43 46.06 -29.00
N PRO A 303 18.31 46.00 -29.76
CA PRO A 303 17.22 46.92 -29.41
C PRO A 303 15.77 46.58 -29.87
N ASP A 304 14.84 47.36 -29.30
CA ASP A 304 13.57 47.86 -29.87
C ASP A 304 12.38 46.91 -30.12
N GLU A 305 11.33 47.09 -29.31
CA GLU A 305 9.92 46.92 -29.71
C GLU A 305 9.53 47.90 -30.83
N PRO A 306 8.33 47.75 -31.43
CA PRO A 306 7.35 48.82 -31.16
C PRO A 306 5.90 48.34 -30.96
N ALA A 307 5.16 49.08 -30.12
CA ALA A 307 3.70 49.06 -30.07
C ALA A 307 3.06 49.89 -31.21
N ASP A 308 1.75 49.71 -31.44
CA ASP A 308 0.81 50.70 -32.00
C ASP A 308 -0.66 50.22 -31.79
N ASP A 309 -1.52 51.10 -31.25
CA ASP A 309 -3.00 51.26 -31.29
C ASP A 309 -3.94 50.03 -31.40
N GLU A 310 -4.95 49.77 -30.54
CA GLU A 310 -6.10 50.57 -30.00
C GLU A 310 -7.40 50.62 -30.86
N ASP A 311 -8.53 50.88 -30.15
CA ASP A 311 -9.91 51.24 -30.56
C ASP A 311 -11.00 50.18 -30.92
N ASP A 312 -12.22 50.54 -30.45
CA ASP A 312 -13.60 50.09 -30.75
C ASP A 312 -14.03 48.61 -30.45
N ASP A 313 -15.21 48.33 -29.88
CA ASP A 313 -16.36 49.20 -29.51
C ASP A 313 -17.17 48.60 -28.32
N ALA A 314 -18.13 49.35 -27.78
CA ALA A 314 -18.94 48.99 -26.59
C ALA A 314 -20.45 48.82 -26.87
N ASP A 315 -21.26 48.76 -25.79
CA ASP A 315 -22.73 48.66 -25.72
C ASP A 315 -23.32 47.28 -26.17
N ASP A 316 -24.48 46.81 -25.69
CA ASP A 316 -25.51 47.44 -24.84
C ASP A 316 -26.16 46.44 -23.86
N GLU A 317 -27.01 46.94 -22.96
CA GLU A 317 -27.74 46.23 -21.90
C GLU A 317 -28.89 45.33 -22.43
N ASP A 318 -29.33 44.36 -21.62
CA ASP A 318 -30.76 44.16 -21.32
C ASP A 318 -30.96 43.32 -20.05
N ALA A 319 -31.99 43.63 -19.25
CA ALA A 319 -32.35 42.90 -18.03
C ALA A 319 -33.87 42.94 -17.77
N ASP A 320 -34.48 41.75 -17.65
CA ASP A 320 -35.81 41.42 -17.11
C ASP A 320 -35.66 39.94 -16.64
N ASP A 321 -35.86 39.48 -15.40
CA ASP A 321 -36.84 39.75 -14.32
C ASP A 321 -38.13 38.88 -14.42
N VAL A 322 -38.75 38.61 -13.25
CA VAL A 322 -40.01 37.90 -12.88
C VAL A 322 -40.19 36.37 -13.07
N ASP A 323 -40.34 35.72 -11.90
CA ASP A 323 -41.45 34.86 -11.39
C ASP A 323 -41.98 33.60 -12.13
N ASP A 324 -41.96 32.47 -11.39
CA ASP A 324 -43.10 31.60 -10.97
C ASP A 324 -42.46 30.48 -10.09
N GLU A 325 -42.68 30.33 -8.77
CA GLU A 325 -43.87 29.92 -8.00
C GLU A 325 -44.46 28.52 -8.34
N ASP A 326 -44.12 27.53 -7.49
CA ASP A 326 -44.82 26.26 -7.15
C ASP A 326 -43.91 25.65 -6.03
N GLU A 327 -44.20 25.64 -4.72
CA GLU A 327 -45.40 25.26 -3.94
C GLU A 327 -45.88 23.81 -4.19
N ASP A 328 -45.37 22.86 -3.39
CA ASP A 328 -46.06 21.59 -3.07
C ASP A 328 -45.67 21.13 -1.65
N GLU A 329 -46.42 21.60 -0.63
CA GLU A 329 -46.38 21.04 0.74
C GLU A 329 -47.28 19.79 0.80
N VAL A 330 -46.77 18.68 1.34
CA VAL A 330 -47.58 17.52 1.74
C VAL A 330 -47.20 17.03 3.14
N GLU A 331 -48.01 17.41 4.12
CA GLU A 331 -48.06 16.81 5.46
C GLU A 331 -49.15 15.71 5.55
N ASP A 332 -49.36 15.17 6.74
CA ASP A 332 -50.24 14.04 7.12
C ASP A 332 -49.71 12.64 6.65
N ASP A 333 -49.88 11.53 7.40
CA ASP A 333 -50.81 11.28 8.52
C ASP A 333 -50.26 10.27 9.57
N ASP A 334 -50.94 10.18 10.71
CA ASP A 334 -50.59 9.57 12.01
C ASP A 334 -50.40 8.02 12.09
N GLU A 335 -49.43 7.62 12.95
CA GLU A 335 -49.51 6.65 14.09
C GLU A 335 -49.95 5.15 13.96
N ALA A 336 -49.38 4.37 14.92
CA ALA A 336 -49.95 3.25 15.68
C ALA A 336 -49.82 1.77 15.25
N ASP A 337 -49.34 0.99 16.24
CA ASP A 337 -49.73 -0.36 16.71
C ASP A 337 -49.94 -1.54 15.73
N ASP A 338 -49.22 -2.64 15.97
CA ASP A 338 -49.87 -3.86 16.51
C ASP A 338 -48.87 -4.73 17.33
N ASP A 339 -49.37 -5.42 18.35
CA ASP A 339 -48.64 -6.47 19.09
C ASP A 339 -48.60 -7.77 18.27
N ASP A 340 -47.60 -8.64 18.49
CA ASP A 340 -47.90 -10.05 18.79
C ASP A 340 -46.71 -10.74 19.50
N GLU A 341 -46.94 -11.16 20.75
CA GLU A 341 -46.02 -12.02 21.51
C GLU A 341 -46.43 -13.49 21.34
N ALA A 342 -45.47 -14.35 20.97
CA ALA A 342 -45.71 -15.79 20.84
C ALA A 342 -44.46 -16.62 21.23
N GLU A 343 -44.36 -16.94 22.53
CA GLU A 343 -43.62 -18.12 22.98
C GLU A 343 -44.37 -19.39 22.52
N ASP A 344 -43.65 -20.42 22.08
CA ASP A 344 -44.11 -21.82 22.15
C ASP A 344 -42.88 -22.72 22.43
N GLU A 345 -42.84 -23.30 23.63
CA GLU A 345 -41.96 -24.41 23.99
C GLU A 345 -42.59 -25.72 23.50
N ASP A 346 -41.78 -26.69 23.04
CA ASP A 346 -42.19 -28.11 23.02
C ASP A 346 -40.93 -29.01 23.15
N GLU A 347 -40.97 -29.97 24.08
CA GLU A 347 -39.91 -30.95 24.39
C GLU A 347 -40.24 -32.35 23.81
N ASP A 348 -39.28 -33.28 23.90
CA ASP A 348 -39.42 -34.74 23.67
C ASP A 348 -39.72 -35.20 22.21
N ASP A 349 -39.33 -36.39 21.72
CA ASP A 349 -39.39 -37.73 22.35
C ASP A 349 -38.30 -38.69 21.80
N ASP A 350 -38.10 -39.84 22.47
CA ASP A 350 -37.11 -40.90 22.15
C ASP A 350 -37.50 -41.80 20.95
N ASP A 351 -36.51 -42.49 20.33
CA ASP A 351 -36.61 -43.94 20.01
C ASP A 351 -35.27 -44.58 19.54
N GLU A 352 -34.57 -45.24 20.47
CA GLU A 352 -34.01 -46.61 20.41
C GLU A 352 -33.39 -47.20 19.10
N ALA A 353 -32.14 -47.71 19.18
CA ALA A 353 -31.86 -49.17 18.99
C ALA A 353 -30.39 -49.63 19.15
N GLU A 354 -30.25 -50.69 19.97
CA GLU A 354 -29.30 -51.84 20.01
C GLU A 354 -29.05 -52.50 18.61
N ASP A 355 -28.26 -53.57 18.37
CA ASP A 355 -27.34 -54.47 19.12
C ASP A 355 -25.93 -54.40 18.42
N ASP A 356 -24.80 -55.05 18.76
CA ASP A 356 -24.32 -56.08 19.73
C ASP A 356 -22.75 -55.94 19.84
N GLU A 357 -22.03 -56.73 20.66
CA GLU A 357 -20.54 -56.75 20.76
C GLU A 357 -19.88 -57.96 20.03
N ASP A 358 -18.54 -57.94 19.81
CA ASP A 358 -17.63 -59.07 20.22
C ASP A 358 -16.16 -58.86 19.74
N GLU A 359 -15.20 -59.11 20.65
CA GLU A 359 -13.77 -59.32 20.37
C GLU A 359 -13.46 -60.84 20.19
N GLU A 360 -12.25 -61.22 19.74
CA GLU A 360 -11.35 -62.18 20.43
C GLU A 360 -10.00 -62.29 19.69
N ASP A 361 -8.89 -62.01 20.39
CA ASP A 361 -7.53 -62.40 20.00
C ASP A 361 -7.32 -63.92 20.13
N VAL A 362 -6.41 -64.53 19.34
CA VAL A 362 -5.26 -65.31 19.89
C VAL A 362 -4.20 -65.74 18.85
N ASP A 363 -2.95 -65.66 19.31
CA ASP A 363 -1.80 -66.56 19.15
C ASP A 363 -1.14 -66.82 17.77
N GLU A 364 0.09 -66.28 17.68
CA GLU A 364 1.35 -66.93 17.28
C GLU A 364 1.33 -68.32 16.59
N ASP A 365 2.01 -68.44 15.46
CA ASP A 365 3.10 -69.43 15.29
C ASP A 365 4.05 -69.00 14.16
N ALA A 366 5.32 -69.42 14.22
CA ALA A 366 6.34 -69.14 13.20
C ALA A 366 7.17 -70.39 12.89
N ASP A 367 7.59 -70.57 11.64
CA ASP A 367 8.73 -71.44 11.26
C ASP A 367 9.19 -71.16 9.82
N ASP A 368 10.49 -71.41 9.55
CA ASP A 368 11.16 -71.20 8.26
C ASP A 368 10.72 -72.18 7.16
N VAL A 369 10.81 -71.75 5.89
CA VAL A 369 11.28 -72.60 4.77
C VAL A 369 11.99 -71.76 3.70
N ASP A 370 13.31 -71.94 3.60
CA ASP A 370 14.04 -71.69 2.34
C ASP A 370 13.69 -72.77 1.30
N ASP A 371 13.67 -72.41 0.02
CA ASP A 371 14.15 -73.27 -1.08
C ASP A 371 14.58 -72.37 -2.26
N GLU A 372 15.61 -72.78 -3.00
CA GLU A 372 16.33 -71.99 -4.03
C GLU A 372 15.83 -72.28 -5.47
N ASP A 373 16.35 -71.52 -6.45
CA ASP A 373 16.25 -71.71 -7.92
C ASP A 373 14.84 -71.50 -8.54
N ASP A 374 14.67 -70.95 -9.75
CA ASP A 374 15.47 -71.11 -10.98
C ASP A 374 15.68 -69.79 -11.77
N GLU A 375 16.60 -69.84 -12.74
CA GLU A 375 16.90 -68.74 -13.70
C GLU A 375 15.84 -68.64 -14.81
N ASP A 376 15.50 -67.42 -15.26
CA ASP A 376 15.17 -67.13 -16.67
C ASP A 376 15.55 -65.67 -16.98
N GLU A 377 16.33 -65.47 -18.04
CA GLU A 377 16.70 -64.14 -18.59
C GLU A 377 15.63 -63.74 -19.63
N ASP A 378 14.83 -62.72 -19.36
CA ASP A 378 14.07 -62.01 -20.41
C ASP A 378 14.49 -60.52 -20.42
N ASP A 379 14.87 -60.08 -21.61
CA ASP A 379 15.62 -58.87 -21.94
C ASP A 379 14.64 -57.78 -22.40
N ASP A 380 13.71 -57.39 -21.50
CA ASP A 380 12.83 -56.24 -21.71
C ASP A 380 13.65 -54.96 -21.53
N GLU A 381 14.28 -54.52 -22.62
CA GLU A 381 14.85 -53.18 -22.72
C GLU A 381 13.76 -52.17 -22.38
N ALA A 382 14.00 -51.36 -21.34
CA ALA A 382 13.15 -50.22 -21.05
C ALA A 382 13.28 -49.24 -22.22
N ASP A 383 12.25 -49.16 -23.06
CA ASP A 383 11.91 -47.91 -23.71
C ASP A 383 11.60 -46.94 -22.56
N ASP A 384 12.62 -46.18 -22.13
CA ASP A 384 12.43 -44.81 -21.67
C ASP A 384 11.81 -44.04 -22.85
N GLU A 385 10.51 -44.25 -23.07
CA GLU A 385 9.68 -43.24 -23.70
C GLU A 385 9.75 -42.05 -22.74
N ASP A 386 10.66 -41.14 -23.07
CA ASP A 386 10.83 -39.80 -22.52
C ASP A 386 9.47 -39.09 -22.64
N GLU A 387 8.57 -39.35 -21.67
CA GLU A 387 7.26 -38.71 -21.56
C GLU A 387 7.52 -37.24 -21.28
N THR A 388 7.69 -36.49 -22.37
CA THR A 388 7.66 -35.04 -22.38
C THR A 388 6.26 -34.61 -21.97
N VAL A 389 6.04 -34.53 -20.66
CA VAL A 389 4.93 -33.79 -20.07
C VAL A 389 4.96 -32.40 -20.72
N GLU A 390 3.89 -32.04 -21.42
CA GLU A 390 3.74 -30.69 -21.95
C GLU A 390 3.48 -29.79 -20.72
N PRO A 391 4.24 -28.70 -20.51
CA PRO A 391 4.16 -27.93 -19.26
C PRO A 391 2.83 -27.20 -19.13
N LEU A 392 2.54 -26.73 -17.91
CA LEU A 392 1.47 -25.75 -17.69
C LEU A 392 1.62 -24.58 -18.67
N THR A 393 0.52 -24.20 -19.31
CA THR A 393 0.47 -23.18 -20.36
C THR A 393 -0.64 -22.20 -20.04
N ALA A 394 -0.28 -20.94 -19.77
CA ALA A 394 -1.20 -19.81 -19.82
C ALA A 394 -1.51 -19.46 -21.28
N GLU A 395 -2.76 -19.09 -21.59
CA GLU A 395 -3.18 -18.57 -22.90
C GLU A 395 -4.35 -17.59 -22.71
N ILE A 396 -4.15 -16.33 -23.08
CA ILE A 396 -5.17 -15.26 -23.00
C ILE A 396 -5.99 -15.21 -24.32
N GLU A 397 -7.30 -15.49 -24.27
CA GLU A 397 -8.24 -15.03 -25.31
C GLU A 397 -8.90 -13.70 -24.89
N THR A 398 -9.27 -12.88 -25.88
CA THR A 398 -9.95 -11.58 -25.66
C THR A 398 -11.21 -11.43 -26.52
N THR A 399 -12.21 -10.71 -26.02
CA THR A 399 -13.25 -10.09 -26.86
C THR A 399 -13.07 -8.57 -26.85
N PRO A 400 -12.66 -7.95 -27.97
CA PRO A 400 -12.47 -8.53 -29.31
C PRO A 400 -11.14 -9.25 -29.48
N SER A 401 -11.15 -10.39 -30.20
CA SER A 401 -9.99 -11.27 -30.43
C SER A 401 -8.96 -10.73 -31.46
N ASP A 402 -8.82 -9.41 -31.52
CA ASP A 402 -7.81 -8.67 -32.28
C ASP A 402 -7.33 -7.45 -31.49
N ALA A 403 -7.33 -7.54 -30.15
CA ALA A 403 -6.98 -6.46 -29.23
C ALA A 403 -5.51 -6.00 -29.35
N ASP A 404 -4.59 -6.94 -29.57
CA ASP A 404 -3.15 -6.72 -29.78
C ASP A 404 -2.82 -5.97 -31.08
N ASP A 405 -3.63 -6.17 -32.13
CA ASP A 405 -3.47 -5.60 -33.47
C ASP A 405 -4.36 -4.33 -33.66
N ARG A 406 -4.99 -3.84 -32.57
CA ARG A 406 -6.05 -2.81 -32.55
C ARG A 406 -5.70 -1.61 -31.66
N THR A 407 -6.32 -0.48 -31.96
CA THR A 407 -6.35 0.68 -31.06
C THR A 407 -7.79 0.94 -30.58
N PHE A 408 -7.95 1.23 -29.30
CA PHE A 408 -9.22 1.47 -28.61
C PHE A 408 -9.43 2.98 -28.37
N ASP A 409 -10.70 3.40 -28.19
CA ASP A 409 -11.03 4.74 -27.65
C ASP A 409 -11.18 4.62 -26.10
N CYS A 410 -10.81 5.65 -25.32
CA CYS A 410 -11.05 5.68 -23.86
C CYS A 410 -12.51 5.33 -23.48
N GLY A 411 -12.69 4.48 -22.49
CA GLY A 411 -14.01 4.00 -22.05
C GLY A 411 -14.61 2.88 -22.91
N GLU A 412 -13.82 2.23 -23.78
CA GLU A 412 -14.16 0.89 -24.30
C GLU A 412 -13.82 -0.20 -23.28
N THR A 413 -14.70 -1.20 -23.16
CA THR A 413 -14.52 -2.40 -22.34
C THR A 413 -14.00 -3.57 -23.19
N ILE A 414 -13.10 -4.37 -22.64
CA ILE A 414 -12.50 -5.58 -23.20
C ILE A 414 -12.76 -6.74 -22.23
N GLU A 415 -13.25 -7.85 -22.76
CA GLU A 415 -13.38 -9.12 -22.04
C GLU A 415 -12.05 -9.89 -22.19
N PHE A 416 -11.46 -10.36 -21.09
CA PHE A 416 -10.30 -11.27 -21.08
C PHE A 416 -10.75 -12.62 -20.54
N ASP A 417 -10.25 -13.72 -21.12
CA ASP A 417 -10.64 -15.10 -20.81
C ASP A 417 -9.39 -15.98 -20.69
N ALA A 418 -9.12 -16.48 -19.49
CA ALA A 418 -8.01 -17.38 -19.18
C ALA A 418 -8.36 -18.87 -19.34
N SER A 419 -9.63 -19.22 -19.62
CA SER A 419 -10.07 -20.61 -19.79
C SER A 419 -9.45 -21.41 -20.96
N PRO A 420 -8.72 -20.82 -21.94
CA PRO A 420 -7.85 -21.57 -22.84
C PRO A 420 -6.61 -22.18 -22.16
N SER A 421 -6.17 -21.64 -21.02
CA SER A 421 -5.02 -22.11 -20.25
C SER A 421 -5.17 -23.58 -19.85
N SER A 422 -4.08 -24.36 -19.86
CA SER A 422 -4.16 -25.80 -19.60
C SER A 422 -2.86 -26.45 -19.10
N THR A 423 -3.04 -27.57 -18.40
CA THR A 423 -2.00 -28.51 -17.93
C THR A 423 -2.47 -29.96 -18.19
N PRO A 424 -1.59 -30.97 -18.39
CA PRO A 424 -2.01 -32.27 -18.91
C PRO A 424 -2.54 -33.28 -17.88
N ASN A 425 -2.11 -33.21 -16.60
CA ASN A 425 -2.48 -34.19 -15.57
C ASN A 425 -2.98 -33.56 -14.25
N GLU A 426 -2.72 -32.26 -14.07
CA GLU A 426 -2.95 -31.43 -12.90
C GLU A 426 -4.26 -30.60 -13.05
N GLU A 427 -4.64 -29.82 -12.04
CA GLU A 427 -5.81 -28.91 -12.08
C GLU A 427 -5.33 -27.46 -11.82
N ILE A 428 -5.73 -26.49 -12.66
CA ILE A 428 -5.41 -25.06 -12.42
C ILE A 428 -6.23 -24.59 -11.21
N VAL A 429 -5.55 -24.03 -10.20
CA VAL A 429 -6.15 -23.59 -8.94
C VAL A 429 -6.14 -22.09 -8.73
N SER A 430 -5.32 -21.36 -9.50
CA SER A 430 -5.24 -19.90 -9.47
C SER A 430 -5.18 -19.30 -10.87
N TYR A 431 -5.88 -18.18 -11.05
CA TYR A 431 -5.74 -17.24 -12.16
C TYR A 431 -5.51 -15.86 -11.52
N GLU A 432 -4.45 -15.19 -11.89
CA GLU A 432 -3.99 -13.95 -11.25
C GLU A 432 -3.58 -12.96 -12.35
N TRP A 433 -4.31 -11.85 -12.47
CA TRP A 433 -4.11 -10.85 -13.52
C TRP A 433 -3.43 -9.60 -12.99
N ASP A 434 -2.36 -9.21 -13.66
CA ASP A 434 -1.67 -7.92 -13.56
C ASP A 434 -2.12 -7.07 -14.76
N LEU A 435 -2.84 -5.98 -14.53
CA LEU A 435 -3.46 -5.18 -15.60
C LEU A 435 -2.58 -4.03 -16.09
N GLY A 436 -1.51 -3.70 -15.35
CA GLY A 436 -0.55 -2.65 -15.70
C GLY A 436 0.77 -3.17 -16.30
N GLY A 437 1.10 -4.44 -16.05
CA GLY A 437 2.41 -5.04 -16.33
C GLY A 437 3.46 -4.72 -15.26
N ASP A 438 3.03 -4.57 -14.01
CA ASP A 438 3.85 -4.09 -12.89
C ASP A 438 4.21 -5.13 -11.82
N GLY A 439 3.61 -6.32 -11.90
CA GLY A 439 3.80 -7.43 -10.97
C GLY A 439 2.88 -7.43 -9.74
N CYS A 440 1.92 -6.51 -9.65
CA CYS A 440 0.80 -6.61 -8.71
C CYS A 440 -0.35 -7.42 -9.31
N ILE A 441 -1.14 -8.10 -8.46
CA ILE A 441 -2.35 -8.80 -8.90
C ILE A 441 -3.58 -7.94 -8.58
N ASP A 442 -4.26 -7.49 -9.63
CA ASP A 442 -5.47 -6.68 -9.57
C ASP A 442 -6.73 -7.53 -9.48
N GLU A 443 -6.80 -8.60 -10.27
CA GLU A 443 -8.00 -9.42 -10.46
C GLU A 443 -7.68 -10.93 -10.42
N THR A 444 -8.65 -11.74 -9.99
CA THR A 444 -8.47 -13.19 -9.79
C THR A 444 -9.62 -14.08 -10.30
N GLU A 445 -10.45 -13.59 -11.23
CA GLU A 445 -11.48 -14.41 -11.89
C GLU A 445 -10.99 -15.00 -13.23
N GLU A 446 -11.51 -16.17 -13.61
CA GLU A 446 -11.15 -16.89 -14.86
C GLU A 446 -11.48 -16.07 -16.14
N CYS A 447 -12.45 -15.15 -16.05
CA CYS A 447 -12.78 -14.19 -17.08
C CYS A 447 -13.11 -12.83 -16.46
N ILE A 448 -12.63 -11.72 -17.05
CA ILE A 448 -12.77 -10.35 -16.50
C ILE A 448 -13.17 -9.32 -17.57
N ASP A 449 -13.89 -8.26 -17.17
CA ASP A 449 -14.38 -7.16 -18.02
C ASP A 449 -13.64 -5.85 -17.66
N ILE A 450 -12.56 -5.51 -18.38
CA ILE A 450 -11.71 -4.33 -18.09
C ILE A 450 -12.08 -3.16 -19.00
N THR A 451 -12.23 -1.95 -18.44
CA THR A 451 -12.54 -0.73 -19.20
C THR A 451 -11.34 0.22 -19.17
N ILE A 452 -10.75 0.51 -20.31
CA ILE A 452 -9.51 1.31 -20.36
C ILE A 452 -9.83 2.80 -20.11
N GLY A 453 -9.23 3.36 -19.05
CA GLY A 453 -9.38 4.76 -18.67
C GLY A 453 -8.54 5.69 -19.55
N SER A 454 -7.23 5.49 -19.64
CA SER A 454 -6.29 6.43 -20.27
C SER A 454 -5.80 6.08 -21.68
N ASN A 455 -5.10 7.05 -22.28
CA ASN A 455 -4.45 6.96 -23.60
C ASN A 455 -2.97 6.58 -23.47
N GLY A 456 -2.60 5.36 -23.87
CA GLY A 456 -1.24 4.84 -23.80
C GLY A 456 -1.05 3.52 -24.54
N ASP A 457 0.08 2.88 -24.28
CA ASP A 457 0.27 1.44 -24.50
C ASP A 457 0.19 0.75 -23.12
N HIS A 458 -0.77 -0.17 -22.95
CA HIS A 458 -1.06 -0.88 -21.70
C HIS A 458 -0.60 -2.33 -21.81
N THR A 459 -0.18 -2.96 -20.71
CA THR A 459 0.26 -4.37 -20.71
C THR A 459 -0.53 -5.16 -19.69
N VAL A 460 -1.22 -6.21 -20.13
CA VAL A 460 -1.91 -7.16 -19.25
C VAL A 460 -1.11 -8.46 -19.23
N VAL A 461 -0.84 -8.97 -18.04
CA VAL A 461 -0.09 -10.21 -17.79
C VAL A 461 -0.99 -11.17 -17.00
N LEU A 462 -1.11 -12.39 -17.49
CA LEU A 462 -1.84 -13.47 -16.82
C LEU A 462 -0.84 -14.42 -16.16
N HIS A 463 -0.95 -14.61 -14.86
CA HIS A 463 -0.30 -15.68 -14.11
C HIS A 463 -1.32 -16.80 -13.83
N VAL A 464 -0.90 -18.07 -14.01
CA VAL A 464 -1.70 -19.25 -13.65
C VAL A 464 -0.87 -20.26 -12.89
N THR A 465 -1.50 -20.91 -11.90
CA THR A 465 -0.83 -21.84 -10.97
C THR A 465 -1.67 -23.11 -10.80
N ASP A 466 -1.02 -24.29 -10.83
CA ASP A 466 -1.70 -25.59 -10.72
C ASP A 466 -1.60 -26.25 -9.32
N ASP A 467 -2.33 -27.36 -9.12
CA ASP A 467 -2.39 -28.08 -7.83
C ASP A 467 -1.08 -28.78 -7.43
N ALA A 468 -0.07 -28.81 -8.30
CA ALA A 468 1.29 -29.22 -7.99
C ALA A 468 2.22 -28.04 -7.64
N GLY A 469 1.81 -26.80 -7.94
CA GLY A 469 2.62 -25.59 -7.81
C GLY A 469 3.58 -25.35 -8.97
N GLU A 470 3.24 -25.81 -10.19
CA GLU A 470 3.83 -25.26 -11.41
C GLU A 470 3.13 -23.93 -11.75
N GLU A 471 3.89 -22.97 -12.28
CA GLU A 471 3.45 -21.60 -12.61
C GLU A 471 3.70 -21.34 -14.10
N ALA A 472 2.78 -20.66 -14.77
CA ALA A 472 2.94 -20.17 -16.14
C ALA A 472 2.43 -18.74 -16.32
N THR A 473 2.94 -18.06 -17.34
CA THR A 473 2.64 -16.65 -17.62
C THR A 473 2.42 -16.41 -19.11
N ASP A 474 1.44 -15.57 -19.46
CA ASP A 474 1.19 -15.05 -20.82
C ASP A 474 1.02 -13.53 -20.78
N GLU A 475 1.33 -12.82 -21.87
CA GLU A 475 1.37 -11.34 -21.94
C GLU A 475 0.65 -10.79 -23.18
N ILE A 476 -0.12 -9.71 -23.01
CA ILE A 476 -0.77 -8.98 -24.11
C ILE A 476 -0.62 -7.47 -23.94
N SER A 477 -0.19 -6.77 -25.00
CA SER A 477 -0.15 -5.30 -25.04
C SER A 477 -1.35 -4.74 -25.81
N LEU A 478 -1.90 -3.63 -25.32
CA LEU A 478 -3.06 -2.91 -25.85
C LEU A 478 -2.65 -1.47 -26.17
N THR A 479 -3.30 -0.80 -27.13
CA THR A 479 -3.05 0.64 -27.41
C THR A 479 -4.36 1.46 -27.40
N THR A 480 -4.32 2.68 -26.88
CA THR A 480 -5.41 3.71 -26.91
C THR A 480 -4.96 5.03 -27.58
N ASN A 481 -5.86 6.00 -27.84
CA ASN A 481 -5.59 7.19 -28.70
C ASN A 481 -6.41 8.47 -28.41
#